data_AF-K1SA08-F1
#
_entry.id   AF-K1SA08-F1
#
_cell.length_a   1.000
_cell.length_b   1.000
_cell.length_c   1.000
_cell.angle_alpha   90.00
_cell.angle_beta   90.00
_cell.angle_gamma   90.00
#
_symmetry.space_group_name_H-M   'P 1'
#
loop_
_entity.id
_entity.type
_entity.pdbx_description
1 polymer ?
#
loop_
_entity_poly.entity_id
_entity_poly.type
_entity_poly.pdbx_seq_one_letter_code
_entity_poly.pdbx_strand_id
1 'polypeptide(L)' 'MSFVDLNVQFSYRSDVDDIATDFLVPVLSESISYKRSVGYFSTSSLISLSVGLCKMAQNGGKVEIICSP' A
#
# COMPACT_ATOMS: atom_id res chain seq x y z
N MET A 1 -14.96 4.03 -2.67
CA MET A 1 -14.62 5.40 -3.11
C MET A 1 -13.80 5.31 -4.38
N SER A 2 -13.63 6.40 -5.13
CA SER A 2 -12.70 6.45 -6.26
C SER A 2 -11.34 6.95 -5.76
N PHE A 3 -10.25 6.68 -6.50
CA PHE A 3 -8.93 7.24 -6.17
C PHE A 3 -8.91 8.77 -6.15
N VAL A 4 -9.81 9.43 -6.90
CA VAL A 4 -9.95 10.89 -6.95
C VAL A 4 -10.41 11.47 -5.61
N ASP A 5 -11.08 10.67 -4.78
CA ASP A 5 -11.58 11.08 -3.49
C ASP A 5 -10.51 10.98 -2.38
N LEU A 6 -9.33 10.41 -2.69
CA LEU A 6 -8.25 10.25 -1.72
C LEU A 6 -7.49 11.56 -1.53
N ASN A 7 -7.35 11.96 -0.26
CA ASN A 7 -6.51 13.10 0.13
C ASN A 7 -5.03 12.69 0.16
N VAL A 8 -4.39 12.65 -1.01
CA VAL A 8 -2.97 12.33 -1.15
C VAL A 8 -2.13 13.59 -1.40
N GLN A 9 -0.94 13.63 -0.83
CA GLN A 9 0.01 14.73 -1.05
C GLN A 9 0.71 14.58 -2.40
N PHE A 10 1.21 15.70 -2.94
CA PHE A 10 2.00 15.70 -4.17
C PHE A 10 3.36 14.98 -3.98
N SER A 11 3.91 15.02 -2.78
CA SER A 11 5.19 14.39 -2.44
C SER A 11 5.18 13.90 -1.00
N TYR A 12 5.82 12.76 -0.76
CA TYR A 12 6.05 12.20 0.57
C TYR A 12 7.55 12.00 0.78
N ARG A 13 8.02 12.26 2.00
CA ARG A 13 9.41 12.06 2.40
C ARG A 13 9.46 11.23 3.68
N SER A 14 10.20 10.14 3.68
CA SER A 14 10.22 9.18 4.80
C SER A 14 10.77 9.74 6.12
N ASP A 15 11.46 10.89 6.10
CA ASP A 15 11.93 11.59 7.29
C ASP A 15 10.86 12.49 7.93
N VAL A 16 9.75 12.75 7.23
CA VAL A 16 8.67 13.66 7.65
C VAL A 16 7.33 12.95 7.72
N ASP A 17 7.01 12.13 6.71
CA ASP A 17 5.72 11.49 6.51
C ASP A 17 5.79 9.99 6.81
N ASP A 18 4.68 9.43 7.29
CA ASP A 18 4.50 7.99 7.33
C ASP A 18 3.88 7.54 6.00
N ILE A 19 4.75 7.21 5.05
CA ILE A 19 4.34 6.76 3.71
C ILE A 19 3.39 5.54 3.78
N ALA A 20 3.51 4.70 4.81
CA ALA A 20 2.63 3.54 4.96
C ALA A 20 1.20 4.00 5.27
N THR A 21 1.00 4.83 6.30
CA THR A 21 -0.35 5.25 6.72
C THR A 21 -0.92 6.36 5.85
N ASP A 22 -0.08 7.29 5.39
CA ASP A 22 -0.51 8.53 4.76
C ASP A 22 -0.72 8.39 3.24
N PHE A 23 -0.17 7.31 2.66
CA PHE A 23 -0.28 7.04 1.23
C PHE A 23 -0.66 5.59 0.91
N LEU A 24 0.14 4.62 1.34
CA LEU A 24 -0.05 3.23 0.89
C LEU A 24 -1.36 2.63 1.41
N VAL A 25 -1.69 2.79 2.69
CA VAL A 25 -2.94 2.27 3.27
C VAL A 25 -4.19 2.82 2.59
N PRO A 26 -4.38 4.15 2.42
CA PRO A 26 -5.56 4.69 1.76
C PRO A 26 -5.65 4.27 0.29
N VAL A 27 -4.54 4.26 -0.44
CA VAL A 27 -4.53 3.84 -1.86
C VAL A 27 -4.83 2.34 -2.00
N LEU A 28 -4.20 1.49 -1.19
CA LEU A 28 -4.45 0.05 -1.21
C LEU A 28 -5.92 -0.27 -0.86
N SER A 29 -6.50 0.49 0.06
CA SER A 29 -7.90 0.30 0.49
C SER A 29 -8.92 0.42 -0.64
N GLU A 30 -8.64 1.25 -1.65
CA GLU A 30 -9.51 1.47 -2.82
C GLU A 30 -9.00 0.73 -4.07
N SER A 31 -7.93 -0.05 -3.94
CA SER A 31 -7.33 -0.79 -5.05
C SER A 31 -7.97 -2.17 -5.25
N ILE A 32 -7.72 -2.75 -6.42
CA ILE A 32 -7.97 -4.17 -6.75
C ILE A 32 -6.71 -4.89 -7.25
N SER A 33 -5.59 -4.18 -7.41
CA SER A 33 -4.33 -4.77 -7.83
C SER A 33 -3.16 -4.02 -7.21
N TYR A 34 -2.26 -4.76 -6.57
CA TYR A 34 -1.00 -4.26 -6.06
C TYR A 34 0.13 -5.12 -6.59
N LYS A 35 0.95 -4.55 -7.48
CA LYS A 35 2.11 -5.23 -8.08
C LYS A 35 3.38 -4.53 -7.65
N ARG A 36 4.31 -5.25 -7.01
CA ARG A 36 5.53 -4.66 -6.46
C ARG A 36 6.75 -5.51 -6.78
N SER A 37 7.80 -4.88 -7.29
CA SER A 37 9.15 -5.45 -7.36
C SER A 37 10.00 -4.82 -6.25
N VAL A 38 10.65 -5.63 -5.42
CA VAL A 38 11.47 -5.16 -4.30
C VAL A 38 12.70 -6.04 -4.11
N GLY A 39 13.79 -5.44 -3.61
CA GLY A 39 15.00 -6.19 -3.23
C GLY A 39 14.89 -6.88 -1.86
N TYR A 40 14.02 -6.39 -0.99
CA TYR A 40 13.82 -6.92 0.35
C TYR A 40 12.38 -6.66 0.80
N PHE A 41 11.81 -7.62 1.53
CA PHE A 41 10.47 -7.52 2.08
C PHE A 41 10.47 -8.07 3.52
N SER A 42 10.01 -7.27 4.48
CA SER A 42 9.93 -7.66 5.89
C SER A 42 8.49 -7.93 6.33
N THR A 43 8.33 -8.81 7.33
CA THR A 43 7.02 -9.01 7.99
C THR A 43 6.49 -7.72 8.61
N SER A 44 7.37 -6.88 9.17
CA SER A 44 6.96 -5.56 9.71
C SER A 44 6.31 -4.68 8.64
N SER A 45 6.83 -4.67 7.42
CA SER A 45 6.24 -3.93 6.30
C SER A 45 4.84 -4.46 5.94
N LEU A 46 4.64 -5.78 5.99
CA LEU A 46 3.32 -6.38 5.73
C LEU A 46 2.30 -6.02 6.83
N ILE A 47 2.74 -5.98 8.09
CA ILE A 47 1.89 -5.54 9.22
C ILE A 47 1.47 -4.09 9.05
N SER A 48 2.40 -3.18 8.72
CA SER A 48 2.10 -1.76 8.47
C SER A 48 1.09 -1.55 7.33
N LEU A 49 1.10 -2.42 6.32
CA LEU A 49 0.18 -2.35 5.18
C LEU A 49 -1.10 -3.17 5.34
N SER A 50 -1.22 -3.95 6.42
CA SER A 50 -2.27 -4.96 6.59
C SER A 50 -3.69 -4.41 6.43
N VAL A 51 -3.98 -3.24 7.01
CA VAL A 51 -5.31 -2.60 6.92
C VAL A 51 -5.70 -2.35 5.46
N GLY A 52 -4.79 -1.77 4.67
CA GLY A 52 -5.03 -1.50 3.25
C GLY A 52 -5.14 -2.78 2.43
N LEU A 53 -4.27 -3.76 2.69
CA LEU A 53 -4.28 -5.06 2.00
C LEU A 53 -5.55 -5.87 2.29
N CYS A 54 -6.05 -5.84 3.54
CA CYS A 54 -7.29 -6.51 3.91
C CYS A 54 -8.51 -5.88 3.20
N LYS A 55 -8.59 -4.55 3.14
CA LYS A 55 -9.64 -3.87 2.36
C LYS A 55 -9.53 -4.16 0.87
N MET A 56 -8.33 -4.15 0.32
CA MET A 56 -8.10 -4.56 -1.07
C MET A 56 -8.61 -5.98 -1.34
N ALA A 57 -8.35 -6.92 -0.43
CA ALA A 57 -8.83 -8.30 -0.53
C ALA A 57 -10.37 -8.38 -0.47
N GLN A 58 -11.02 -7.57 0.38
CA GLN A 58 -12.49 -7.47 0.44
C GLN A 58 -13.08 -6.94 -0.87
N ASN A 59 -12.35 -6.08 -1.59
CA ASN A 59 -12.72 -5.59 -2.92
C ASN A 59 -12.42 -6.61 -4.04
N GLY A 60 -11.99 -7.83 -3.71
CA GLY A 60 -11.61 -8.86 -4.69
C GLY A 60 -10.23 -8.65 -5.31
N GLY A 61 -9.39 -7.83 -4.70
CA GLY A 61 -8.08 -7.47 -5.22
C GLY A 61 -6.98 -8.50 -5.00
N LYS A 62 -5.87 -8.34 -5.73
CA LYS A 62 -4.72 -9.25 -5.70
C LYS A 62 -3.40 -8.54 -5.46
N VAL A 63 -2.54 -9.20 -4.69
CA VAL A 63 -1.14 -8.80 -4.44
C VAL A 63 -0.21 -9.69 -5.27
N GLU A 64 0.68 -9.09 -6.04
CA GLU A 64 1.73 -9.78 -6.78
C GLU A 64 3.08 -9.15 -6.41
N ILE A 65 3.96 -9.90 -5.75
CA ILE A 65 5.26 -9.41 -5.30
C ILE A 65 6.37 -10.26 -5.91
N ILE A 66 7.34 -9.58 -6.51
CA ILE A 66 8.62 -10.17 -6.90
C ILE A 66 9.65 -9.64 -5.90
N CYS A 67 10.28 -10.55 -5.16
CA CYS A 67 11.30 -10.23 -4.17
C CYS A 67 12.57 -11.05 -4.44
N SER A 68 13.74 -10.44 -4.32
CA SER A 68 14.99 -11.22 -4.21
C SER A 68 15.09 -11.88 -2.83
N PRO A 69 15.72 -13.08 -2.72
CA PRO A 69 15.93 -13.78 -1.45
C PRO A 69 16.71 -12.97 -0.42
#